data_AF-A0A7J7X626-F1
#
_entry.id   AF-A0A7J7X626-F1
#
_cell.length_a   1.000
_cell.length_b   1.000
_cell.length_c   1.000
_cell.angle_alpha   90.00
_cell.angle_beta   90.00
_cell.angle_gamma   90.00
#
_symmetry.space_group_name_H-M   'P 1'
#
loop_
_entity.id
_entity.type
_entity.pdbx_description
1 polymer ?
#
loop_
_entity_poly.entity_id
_entity_poly.type
_entity_poly.pdbx_seq_one_letter_code
_entity_poly.pdbx_strand_id
1 'polypeptide(L)' 'MKTAFIFPSRTYAIRRIRDAFRENKNVQDPVEIQTLVNKAKRDLGMIRRQVHIGQLYSTNKLIIESQEKPKT' A
#
# COMPACT_ATOMS: atom_id res chain seq x y z
N MET A 1 -17.09 19.17 -8.43
CA MET A 1 -16.73 17.83 -7.92
C MET A 1 -15.47 17.35 -8.65
N LYS A 2 -14.29 17.44 -8.02
CA LYS A 2 -13.05 16.83 -8.54
C LYS A 2 -12.51 15.93 -7.44
N THR A 3 -12.71 14.63 -7.62
CA THR A 3 -12.34 13.59 -6.68
C THR A 3 -10.83 13.46 -6.63
N ALA A 4 -10.22 14.08 -5.62
CA ALA A 4 -8.87 13.76 -5.16
C ALA A 4 -8.89 12.36 -4.50
N PHE A 5 -8.95 11.30 -5.31
CA PHE A 5 -9.05 9.92 -4.80
C PHE A 5 -7.75 9.12 -4.93
N ILE A 6 -6.62 9.76 -5.25
CA ILE A 6 -5.36 9.05 -5.56
C ILE A 6 -4.32 9.11 -4.41
N PHE A 7 -4.58 9.88 -3.35
CA PHE A 7 -3.64 10.01 -2.23
C PHE A 7 -4.28 9.49 -0.94
N PRO A 8 -3.97 8.22 -0.58
CA PRO A 8 -2.86 7.96 0.36
C PRO A 8 -2.01 6.71 0.00
N SER A 9 -1.90 6.37 -1.29
CA SER A 9 -1.72 4.98 -1.77
C SER A 9 -0.38 4.28 -1.42
N ARG A 10 0.71 4.97 -1.11
CA ARG A 10 2.01 4.31 -0.81
C ARG A 10 2.30 4.12 0.67
N THR A 11 2.20 5.18 1.47
CA THR A 11 2.48 5.12 2.92
C THR A 11 1.42 4.32 3.67
N TYR A 12 0.14 4.47 3.31
CA TYR A 12 -0.94 3.68 3.89
C TYR A 12 -0.79 2.19 3.54
N ALA A 13 -0.52 1.88 2.27
CA ALA A 13 -0.34 0.49 1.84
C ALA A 13 0.84 -0.17 2.58
N ILE A 14 1.98 0.51 2.68
CA ILE A 14 3.15 0.01 3.43
C ILE A 14 2.79 -0.22 4.90
N ARG A 15 2.13 0.75 5.56
CA ARG A 15 1.72 0.62 6.96
C ARG A 15 0.75 -0.55 7.15
N ARG A 16 -0.30 -0.62 6.33
CA ARG A 16 -1.34 -1.66 6.43
C ARG A 16 -0.79 -3.06 6.21
N ILE A 17 0.13 -3.24 5.26
CA ILE A 17 0.83 -4.50 5.03
C ILE A 17 1.63 -4.86 6.28
N ARG A 18 2.45 -3.95 6.79
CA ARG A 18 3.30 -4.21 7.96
C ARG A 18 2.48 -4.59 9.19
N ASP A 19 1.38 -3.89 9.43
CA ASP A 19 0.46 -4.16 10.53
C ASP A 19 -0.19 -5.54 10.36
N ALA A 20 -0.69 -5.86 9.16
CA ALA A 20 -1.30 -7.16 8.87
C ALA A 20 -0.33 -8.35 9.08
N PHE A 21 0.92 -8.22 8.66
CA PHE A 21 1.93 -9.27 8.88
C PHE A 21 2.30 -9.42 10.36
N ARG A 22 2.31 -8.33 11.13
CA ARG A 22 2.55 -8.38 12.59
C ARG A 22 1.38 -9.02 13.33
N GLU A 23 0.14 -8.65 13.00
CA GLU A 23 -1.08 -9.19 13.59
C GLU A 23 -1.15 -10.72 13.43
N ASN A 24 -0.73 -11.25 12.29
CA ASN A 24 -0.79 -12.68 11.98
C ASN A 24 0.50 -13.46 12.31
N LYS A 25 1.46 -12.86 13.02
CA LYS A 25 2.77 -13.48 13.29
C LYS A 25 2.68 -14.81 14.05
N ASN A 26 1.69 -14.93 14.94
CA ASN A 26 1.57 -16.06 15.84
C ASN A 26 0.59 -17.14 15.33
N VAL A 27 0.06 -17.00 14.11
CA VAL A 27 -0.78 -18.02 13.49
C VAL A 27 0.09 -19.25 13.20
N GLN A 28 -0.31 -20.41 13.74
CA GLN A 28 0.43 -21.67 13.59
C GLN A 28 -0.32 -22.70 12.73
N ASP A 29 -1.61 -22.48 12.47
CA ASP A 29 -2.39 -23.37 11.61
C ASP A 29 -1.92 -23.22 10.15
N PRO A 30 -1.39 -24.30 9.52
CA PRO A 30 -0.94 -24.26 8.14
C PRO A 30 -2.05 -23.87 7.15
N VAL A 31 -3.32 -24.20 7.43
CA VAL A 31 -4.45 -23.85 6.55
C VAL A 31 -4.74 -22.36 6.59
N GLU A 32 -4.73 -21.78 7.78
CA GLU A 32 -4.92 -20.35 7.99
C GLU A 32 -3.74 -19.55 7.39
N ILE A 33 -2.50 -20.00 7.58
CA ILE A 33 -1.31 -19.42 6.95
C ILE A 33 -1.47 -19.41 5.43
N GLN A 34 -1.86 -20.54 4.84
CA GLN A 34 -2.02 -20.64 3.39
C GLN A 34 -3.10 -19.68 2.87
N THR A 35 -4.17 -19.50 3.63
CA THR A 35 -5.26 -18.56 3.32
C THR A 35 -4.77 -17.11 3.35
N LEU A 36 -4.02 -16.74 4.38
CA LEU A 36 -3.42 -15.41 4.54
C LEU A 36 -2.39 -15.11 3.44
N VAL A 37 -1.56 -16.08 3.07
CA VAL A 37 -0.59 -15.96 1.97
C VAL A 37 -1.31 -15.77 0.64
N ASN A 38 -2.38 -16.52 0.38
CA ASN A 38 -3.18 -16.36 -0.85
C ASN A 38 -3.86 -14.99 -0.91
N LYS A 39 -4.31 -14.46 0.23
CA LYS A 39 -4.81 -13.09 0.33
C LYS A 39 -3.70 -12.07 0.00
N ALA A 40 -2.52 -12.22 0.59
CA ALA A 40 -1.38 -11.33 0.34
C ALA A 40 -0.97 -11.31 -1.14
N LYS A 41 -1.01 -12.46 -1.83
CA LYS A 41 -0.75 -12.54 -3.29
C LYS A 41 -1.76 -11.74 -4.12
N ARG A 42 -3.06 -11.81 -3.76
CA ARG A 42 -4.11 -11.03 -4.43
C ARG A 42 -3.92 -9.53 -4.20
N ASP A 43 -3.64 -9.14 -2.97
CA ASP A 43 -3.42 -7.73 -2.58
C ASP A 43 -2.18 -7.15 -3.30
N LEU A 44 -1.11 -7.93 -3.43
CA LEU A 44 0.08 -7.54 -4.21
C LEU A 44 -0.27 -7.26 -5.68
N GLY A 45 -1.11 -8.09 -6.30
CA GLY A 45 -1.57 -7.87 -7.68
C GLY A 45 -2.38 -6.58 -7.82
N MET A 46 -3.22 -6.27 -6.83
CA MET A 46 -3.99 -5.03 -6.81
C MET A 46 -3.06 -3.81 -6.69
N ILE A 47 -2.09 -3.84 -5.77
CA ILE A 47 -1.13 -2.74 -5.58
C ILE A 47 -0.33 -2.48 -6.86
N ARG A 48 0.13 -3.54 -7.55
CA ARG A 48 0.84 -3.39 -8.83
C ARG A 48 0.00 -2.66 -9.87
N ARG A 49 -1.29 -3.03 -10.02
CA ARG A 49 -2.20 -2.34 -10.95
C ARG A 49 -2.44 -0.89 -10.56
N GLN A 50 -2.66 -0.63 -9.28
CA GLN A 50 -2.86 0.74 -8.76
C GLN A 50 -1.63 1.62 -9.00
N VAL A 51 -0.43 1.10 -8.75
CA VAL A 51 0.83 1.83 -9.03
C VAL A 51 0.98 2.11 -10.52
N HIS A 52 0.69 1.14 -11.38
CA HIS A 52 0.80 1.32 -12.83
C HIS A 52 -0.19 2.37 -13.35
N ILE A 53 -1.46 2.30 -12.92
CA ILE A 53 -2.47 3.30 -13.28
C ILE A 53 -2.08 4.69 -12.75
N GLY A 54 -1.57 4.78 -11.52
CA GLY A 54 -1.09 6.04 -10.94
C GLY A 54 0.08 6.65 -11.72
N GLN A 55 0.97 5.82 -12.30
CA GLN A 55 2.05 6.28 -13.18
C GLN A 55 1.51 6.80 -14.52
N LEU A 56 0.53 6.11 -15.12
CA LEU A 56 -0.08 6.52 -16.38
C LEU A 56 -0.85 7.84 -16.27
N TYR A 57 -1.53 8.06 -15.14
CA TYR A 57 -2.31 9.27 -14.87
C TYR A 57 -1.67 10.12 -13.77
N SER A 58 -0.35 10.30 -13.86
CA SER A 58 0.42 11.10 -12.90
C SER A 58 -0.12 12.53 -12.81
N THR A 59 -0.53 12.97 -11.62
CA THR A 59 -0.85 14.38 -11.35
C THR A 59 0.33 15.07 -10.67
N ASN A 60 0.33 16.41 -10.64
CA ASN A 60 1.33 17.18 -9.90
C ASN A 60 1.40 16.71 -8.44
N LYS A 61 2.63 16.64 -7.91
CA LYS A 61 2.87 16.32 -6.49
C LYS A 61 2.10 17.28 -5.59
N LEU A 62 1.59 16.75 -4.48
CA LEU A 62 0.95 17.59 -3.46
C LEU A 62 2.02 18.47 -2.79
N ILE A 63 1.63 19.66 -2.33
CA ILE A 63 2.54 20.62 -1.66
C ILE A 63 3.28 19.97 -0.48
N ILE A 64 2.63 19.05 0.23
CA ILE A 64 3.19 18.28 1.36
C ILE A 64 4.26 17.26 0.95
N GLU A 65 4.32 16.85 -0.31
CA GLU A 65 5.33 15.93 -0.85
C GLU A 65 6.55 16.69 -1.40
N SER A 66 6.41 17.99 -1.64
CA SER A 66 7.45 18.88 -2.19
C SER A 66 8.32 19.52 -1.11
N GLN A 67 7.99 19.35 0.17
CA GLN A 67 8.85 19.83 1.25
C GLN A 67 10.03 18.86 1.40
N GLU A 68 11.19 19.24 0.85
CA GLU A 68 12.44 18.56 1.16
C GLU A 68 12.64 18.59 2.68
N LYS A 69 12.77 17.41 3.29
CA LYS A 69 13.15 17.33 4.70
C LYS A 69 14.53 17.98 4.84
N PRO A 70 14.74 18.92 5.78
CA PRO A 70 16.06 19.44 6.03
C PRO A 70 16.99 18.27 6.34
N LYS A 71 18.12 18.20 5.64
CA LYS A 71 19.19 17.27 5.96
C LYS A 71 19.76 17.72 7.31
N THR A 72 19.47 16.96 8.36
CA THR A 72 20.11 17.09 9.67
C THR A 72 21.05 15.91 9.88
#